data_AF-A0A1C4X828-F1
#
_entry.id   AF-A0A1C4X828-F1
#
_cell.length_a   1.000
_cell.length_b   1.000
_cell.length_c   1.000
_cell.angle_alpha   90.00
_cell.angle_beta   90.00
_cell.angle_gamma   90.00
#
_symmetry.space_group_name_H-M   'P 1'
#
loop_
_entity.id
_entity.type
_entity.pdbx_description
1 polymer ?
#
loop_
_entity_poly.entity_id
_entity_poly.type
_entity_poly.pdbx_seq_one_letter_code
_entity_poly.pdbx_strand_id
1 'polypeptide(L)'
;MRQPFEYALIRLVPRIERGEQINVGVLLYCQQRDFLGARTHLDADRVRALAPEVDLPAVAAALGSWDRTCSGDGPATRMRLGERFHWLVAPRSTMIQAGPVHTGLTADPTAELERLMATLVH
;
A
#
# COMPACT_ATOMS: atom_id res chain seq x y z
N MET A 1 12.37 22.82 -2.24
CA MET A 1 11.33 22.88 -3.29
C MET A 1 10.45 21.63 -3.20
N ARG A 2 9.13 21.77 -3.42
CA ARG A 2 8.19 20.63 -3.42
C ARG A 2 8.26 19.91 -4.77
N GLN A 3 8.22 18.58 -4.76
CA GLN A 3 8.29 17.71 -5.93
C GLN A 3 7.03 16.84 -6.06
N PRO A 4 6.64 16.45 -7.28
CA PRO A 4 5.54 15.53 -7.49
C PRO A 4 5.78 14.17 -6.85
N PHE A 5 4.73 13.62 -6.29
CA PHE A 5 4.68 12.23 -5.85
C PHE A 5 3.36 11.59 -6.30
N GLU A 6 3.38 10.27 -6.38
CA GLU A 6 2.22 9.42 -6.62
C GLU A 6 1.97 8.58 -5.37
N TYR A 7 0.71 8.33 -5.03
CA TYR A 7 0.36 7.41 -3.95
C TYR A 7 -0.87 6.59 -4.29
N ALA A 8 -0.96 5.41 -3.69
CA ALA A 8 -2.14 4.56 -3.74
C ALA A 8 -2.43 4.01 -2.34
N LEU A 9 -3.71 3.84 -2.03
CA LEU A 9 -4.12 3.13 -0.82
C LEU A 9 -3.88 1.63 -1.01
N ILE A 10 -3.33 0.99 0.01
CA ILE A 10 -3.31 -0.47 0.12
C ILE A 10 -4.60 -0.86 0.81
N ARG A 11 -5.42 -1.67 0.16
CA ARG A 11 -6.75 -2.06 0.63
C ARG A 11 -6.82 -3.54 0.86
N LEU A 12 -7.47 -3.94 1.95
CA LEU A 12 -7.93 -5.29 2.17
C LEU A 12 -9.37 -5.39 1.69
N VAL A 13 -9.61 -6.32 0.77
CA VAL A 13 -10.91 -6.78 0.32
C VAL A 13 -11.13 -8.17 0.95
N PRO A 14 -11.78 -8.25 2.13
CA PRO A 14 -11.82 -9.50 2.90
C PRO A 14 -12.64 -10.59 2.21
N ARG A 15 -13.62 -10.20 1.39
CA ARG A 15 -14.39 -11.07 0.51
C ARG A 15 -14.50 -10.42 -0.88
N ILE A 16 -13.79 -10.99 -1.85
CA ILE A 16 -13.63 -10.41 -3.19
C ILE A 16 -14.98 -10.29 -3.92
N GLU A 17 -15.88 -11.25 -3.71
CA GLU A 17 -17.19 -11.33 -4.35
C GLU A 17 -18.14 -10.23 -3.87
N ARG A 18 -17.96 -9.75 -2.63
CA ARG A 18 -18.77 -8.66 -2.05
C ARG A 18 -18.16 -7.29 -2.32
N GLY A 19 -16.85 -7.22 -2.54
CA GLY A 19 -16.14 -5.96 -2.85
C GLY A 19 -16.02 -4.99 -1.68
N GLU A 20 -16.35 -5.41 -0.46
CA GLU A 20 -16.15 -4.61 0.75
C GLU A 20 -14.65 -4.41 0.96
N GLN A 21 -14.24 -3.19 1.29
CA GLN A 21 -12.82 -2.84 1.37
C GLN A 21 -12.51 -1.96 2.58
N ILE A 22 -11.33 -2.18 3.14
CA ILE A 22 -10.77 -1.39 4.24
C ILE A 22 -9.40 -0.88 3.81
N ASN A 23 -9.09 0.39 4.07
CA ASN A 23 -7.74 0.90 3.91
C ASN A 23 -6.85 0.29 5.01
N VAL A 24 -5.76 -0.35 4.61
CA VAL A 24 -4.81 -1.02 5.50
C VAL A 24 -3.37 -0.54 5.26
N GLY A 25 -3.19 0.48 4.43
CA GLY A 25 -1.88 1.04 4.16
C GLY A 25 -1.86 2.09 3.06
N VAL A 26 -0.67 2.64 2.83
CA VAL A 26 -0.37 3.60 1.77
C VAL A 26 0.94 3.18 1.12
N LEU A 27 0.97 3.24 -0.21
CA LEU A 27 2.17 3.17 -1.04
C LEU A 27 2.43 4.56 -1.61
N LEU A 28 3.65 5.07 -1.49
CA LEU A 28 4.05 6.37 -2.03
C LEU A 28 5.34 6.24 -2.86
N TYR A 29 5.34 6.87 -4.03
CA TYR A 29 6.47 6.97 -4.93
C TYR A 29 6.77 8.43 -5.28
N CYS A 30 8.03 8.84 -5.14
CA CYS A 30 8.49 10.17 -5.53
C CYS A 30 9.80 10.03 -6.32
N GLN A 31 9.68 10.05 -7.65
CA GLN A 31 10.80 9.86 -8.58
C GLN A 31 11.94 10.85 -8.34
N GLN A 32 11.63 12.14 -8.20
CA GLN A 32 12.64 13.19 -8.06
C GLN A 32 13.37 13.18 -6.70
N ARG A 33 12.92 12.33 -5.76
CA ARG A 33 13.54 12.13 -4.45
C ARG A 33 14.06 10.70 -4.28
N ASP A 34 14.05 9.89 -5.34
CA ASP A 34 14.42 8.46 -5.32
C ASP A 34 13.75 7.68 -4.18
N PHE A 35 12.47 7.98 -3.93
CA PHE A 35 11.72 7.41 -2.82
C PHE A 35 10.61 6.48 -3.30
N LEU A 36 10.57 5.28 -2.71
CA LEU A 36 9.44 4.36 -2.77
C LEU A 36 9.25 3.77 -1.36
N GLY A 37 8.06 3.90 -0.80
CA GLY A 37 7.79 3.40 0.53
C GLY A 37 6.34 2.94 0.68
N ALA A 38 6.16 1.85 1.41
CA ALA A 38 4.87 1.38 1.87
C ALA A 38 4.80 1.46 3.40
N ARG A 39 3.62 1.78 3.91
CA ARG A 39 3.26 1.64 5.32
C ARG A 39 1.95 0.91 5.40
N THR A 40 1.81 0.03 6.38
CA THR A 40 0.61 -0.77 6.57
C THR A 40 0.21 -0.80 8.04
N HIS A 41 -1.09 -0.89 8.28
CA HIS A 41 -1.69 -1.06 9.58
C HIS A 41 -2.89 -2.01 9.43
N LEU A 42 -2.95 -3.02 10.28
CA LEU A 42 -4.00 -4.03 10.27
C LEU A 42 -4.76 -3.98 11.60
N ASP A 43 -5.93 -3.35 11.60
CA ASP A 43 -6.88 -3.42 12.70
C ASP A 43 -7.66 -4.75 12.61
N ALA A 44 -7.32 -5.69 13.49
CA ALA A 44 -7.90 -7.01 13.55
C ALA A 44 -9.41 -6.99 13.84
N ASP A 45 -9.87 -6.07 14.69
CA ASP A 45 -11.26 -6.02 15.13
C ASP A 45 -12.14 -5.46 14.02
N ARG A 46 -11.65 -4.43 13.32
CA ARG A 46 -12.33 -3.86 12.15
C ARG A 46 -12.46 -4.87 11.01
N VAL A 47 -11.44 -5.69 10.77
CA VAL A 47 -11.50 -6.75 9.75
C VAL A 47 -12.52 -7.82 10.14
N ARG A 48 -12.47 -8.31 11.39
CA ARG A 48 -13.41 -9.33 11.86
C ARG A 48 -14.86 -8.84 11.89
N ALA A 49 -15.08 -7.53 12.07
CA ALA A 49 -16.41 -6.95 12.00
C ALA A 49 -17.04 -7.06 10.59
N LEU A 50 -16.23 -7.00 9.52
CA LEU A 50 -16.71 -7.20 8.13
C LEU A 50 -16.75 -8.67 7.72
N ALA A 51 -15.73 -9.43 8.12
CA ALA A 51 -15.55 -10.82 7.72
C ALA A 51 -14.85 -11.61 8.86
N PRO A 52 -15.63 -12.22 9.78
CA PRO A 52 -15.10 -12.91 10.95
C PRO A 52 -14.13 -14.06 10.64
N GLU A 53 -14.29 -14.69 9.49
CA GLU A 53 -13.52 -15.86 9.05
C GLU A 53 -12.19 -15.54 8.36
N VAL A 54 -11.81 -14.26 8.24
CA VAL A 54 -10.55 -13.87 7.60
C VAL A 54 -9.34 -14.39 8.37
N ASP A 55 -8.41 -15.02 7.65
CA ASP A 55 -7.09 -15.40 8.16
C ASP A 55 -6.20 -14.15 8.31
N LEU A 56 -6.26 -13.52 9.49
CA LEU A 56 -5.45 -12.34 9.80
C LEU A 56 -3.94 -12.59 9.74
N PRO A 57 -3.39 -13.73 10.21
CA PRO A 57 -1.99 -14.07 9.97
C PRO A 57 -1.58 -14.05 8.49
N ALA A 58 -2.39 -14.65 7.59
CA ALA A 58 -2.12 -14.63 6.16
C ALA A 58 -2.18 -13.21 5.58
N VAL A 59 -3.15 -12.39 6.03
CA VAL A 59 -3.27 -10.97 5.66
C VAL A 59 -2.02 -10.19 6.10
N ALA A 60 -1.58 -10.35 7.35
CA ALA A 60 -0.39 -9.68 7.88
C ALA A 60 0.88 -10.08 7.10
N ALA A 61 1.03 -11.36 6.76
CA ALA A 61 2.14 -11.85 5.95
C ALA A 61 2.14 -11.25 4.54
N ALA A 62 0.95 -11.14 3.92
CA ALA A 62 0.78 -10.49 2.63
C ALA A 62 1.13 -8.99 2.69
N LEU A 63 0.65 -8.26 3.71
CA LEU A 63 0.98 -6.84 3.92
C LEU A 63 2.49 -6.63 4.12
N GLY A 64 3.16 -7.50 4.89
CA GLY A 64 4.61 -7.44 5.06
C GLY A 64 5.41 -7.59 3.76
N SER A 65 4.83 -8.18 2.71
CA SER A 65 5.49 -8.28 1.41
C SER A 65 5.57 -6.95 0.64
N TRP A 66 4.69 -5.98 0.94
CA TRP A 66 4.68 -4.69 0.26
C TRP A 66 5.91 -3.86 0.59
N ASP A 67 6.26 -3.79 1.87
CA ASP A 67 7.45 -3.07 2.34
C ASP A 67 8.74 -3.72 1.78
N ARG A 68 8.83 -5.05 1.82
CA ARG A 68 9.92 -5.82 1.21
C ARG A 68 10.05 -5.57 -0.29
N THR A 69 8.93 -5.51 -1.01
CA THR A 69 8.92 -5.22 -2.46
C THR A 69 9.43 -3.80 -2.73
N CYS A 70 9.11 -2.82 -1.89
CA CYS A 70 9.64 -1.45 -2.02
C CYS A 70 11.17 -1.44 -1.89
N SER A 71 11.70 -2.17 -0.90
CA SER A 71 13.14 -2.33 -0.65
C SER A 71 13.87 -3.14 -1.75
N GLY A 72 13.13 -3.88 -2.58
CA GLY A 72 13.67 -4.64 -3.72
C GLY A 72 13.94 -6.10 -3.42
N ASP A 73 13.22 -6.70 -2.49
CA ASP A 73 13.33 -8.14 -2.25
C ASP A 73 12.54 -8.96 -3.29
N GLY A 74 12.97 -10.21 -3.48
CA GLY A 74 12.25 -11.18 -4.29
C GLY A 74 12.22 -10.81 -5.79
N PRO A 75 11.06 -10.94 -6.47
CA PRO A 75 10.96 -10.63 -7.90
C PRO A 75 11.33 -9.18 -8.27
N ALA A 76 11.28 -8.25 -7.30
CA ALA A 76 11.54 -6.83 -7.49
C ALA A 76 13.03 -6.44 -7.47
N THR A 77 13.93 -7.37 -7.16
CA THR A 77 15.38 -7.07 -7.00
C THR A 77 16.00 -6.40 -8.21
N ARG A 78 15.57 -6.76 -9.42
CA ARG A 78 16.10 -6.19 -10.67
C ARG A 78 15.29 -5.00 -11.19
N MET A 79 14.19 -4.64 -10.53
CA MET A 79 13.32 -3.54 -10.94
C MET A 79 13.81 -2.21 -10.36
N ARG A 80 13.70 -1.14 -11.14
CA ARG A 80 13.82 0.26 -10.70
C ARG A 80 12.63 0.63 -9.82
N LEU A 81 12.76 1.70 -9.03
CA LEU A 81 11.69 2.15 -8.12
C LEU A 81 10.35 2.39 -8.83
N GLY A 82 10.35 3.07 -9.97
CA GLY A 82 9.12 3.28 -10.75
C GLY A 82 8.50 1.99 -11.28
N GLU A 83 9.32 1.01 -11.70
CA GLU A 83 8.83 -0.31 -12.13
C GLU A 83 8.19 -1.07 -10.97
N ARG A 84 8.80 -1.02 -9.77
CA ARG A 84 8.23 -1.60 -8.55
C ARG A 84 6.91 -0.94 -8.18
N PHE A 85 6.84 0.40 -8.26
CA PHE A 85 5.61 1.14 -8.00
C PHE A 85 4.50 0.70 -8.96
N HIS A 86 4.74 0.73 -10.27
CA HIS A 86 3.77 0.31 -11.28
C HIS A 86 3.36 -1.16 -11.14
N TRP A 87 4.31 -2.04 -10.78
CA TRP A 87 4.01 -3.44 -10.47
C TRP A 87 3.08 -3.56 -9.26
N LEU A 88 3.34 -2.82 -8.18
CA LEU A 88 2.56 -2.85 -6.94
C LEU A 88 1.14 -2.32 -7.12
N VAL A 89 0.95 -1.28 -7.94
CA VAL A 89 -0.38 -0.67 -8.19
C VAL A 89 -1.16 -1.34 -9.32
N ALA A 90 -0.56 -2.29 -10.04
CA ALA A 90 -1.26 -3.05 -11.07
C ALA A 90 -2.49 -3.78 -10.45
N PRO A 91 -3.67 -3.75 -11.09
CA PRO A 91 -4.87 -4.44 -10.59
C PRO A 91 -4.64 -5.94 -10.37
N ARG A 92 -5.17 -6.47 -9.26
CA ARG A 92 -5.06 -7.89 -8.91
C ARG A 92 -6.37 -8.41 -8.30
N SER A 93 -6.72 -9.64 -8.64
CA SER A 93 -7.84 -10.36 -8.03
C SER A 93 -7.39 -11.09 -6.74
N THR A 94 -6.76 -10.36 -5.83
CA THR A 94 -6.29 -10.85 -4.52
C THR A 94 -6.97 -10.10 -3.38
N MET A 95 -6.95 -10.63 -2.16
CA MET A 95 -7.54 -9.93 -1.01
C MET A 95 -6.84 -8.59 -0.75
N ILE A 96 -5.53 -8.49 -0.93
CA ILE A 96 -4.81 -7.21 -0.85
C ILE A 96 -4.70 -6.59 -2.23
N GLN A 97 -5.15 -5.35 -2.37
CA GLN A 97 -5.23 -4.64 -3.64
C GLN A 97 -4.74 -3.20 -3.49
N ALA A 98 -4.19 -2.64 -4.55
CA ALA A 98 -3.99 -1.19 -4.64
C ALA A 98 -5.31 -0.50 -5.04
N GLY A 99 -5.58 0.65 -4.43
CA GLY A 99 -6.58 1.60 -4.93
C GLY A 99 -6.08 2.40 -6.13
N PRO A 100 -6.90 3.35 -6.63
CA PRO A 100 -6.48 4.27 -7.68
C PRO A 100 -5.22 5.05 -7.29
N VAL A 101 -4.40 5.35 -8.30
CA VAL A 101 -3.23 6.22 -8.12
C VAL A 101 -3.67 7.68 -8.08
N HIS A 102 -3.19 8.39 -7.08
CA HIS A 102 -3.39 9.81 -6.87
C HIS A 102 -2.04 10.53 -6.86
N THR A 103 -2.04 11.84 -7.12
CA THR A 103 -0.82 12.65 -7.16
C THR A 103 -0.85 13.77 -6.13
N GLY A 104 0.33 14.24 -5.74
CA GLY A 104 0.50 15.38 -4.84
C GLY A 104 1.88 16.03 -4.98
N LEU A 105 2.15 17.02 -4.13
CA LEU A 105 3.43 17.72 -4.08
C LEU A 105 3.99 17.70 -2.66
N THR A 106 5.21 17.22 -2.48
CA THR A 106 5.86 17.13 -1.16
C THR A 106 7.30 17.62 -1.16
N ALA A 107 7.74 18.18 -0.03
CA ALA A 107 9.16 18.47 0.21
C ALA A 107 9.88 17.31 0.93
N ASP A 108 9.12 16.37 1.50
CA ASP A 108 9.60 15.21 2.25
C ASP A 108 8.62 14.04 2.02
N PRO A 109 8.97 13.07 1.16
CA PRO A 109 8.08 11.96 0.85
C PRO A 109 7.88 10.99 2.02
N THR A 110 8.84 10.90 2.95
CA THR A 110 8.72 10.06 4.15
C THR A 110 7.69 10.65 5.10
N ALA A 111 7.80 11.95 5.41
CA ALA A 111 6.82 12.63 6.27
C ALA A 111 5.42 12.63 5.64
N GLU A 112 5.34 12.78 4.32
CA GLU A 112 4.06 12.73 3.60
C GLU A 112 3.42 11.33 3.64
N LEU A 113 4.22 10.26 3.54
CA LEU A 113 3.74 8.89 3.70
C LEU A 113 3.11 8.67 5.09
N GLU A 114 3.79 9.11 6.16
CA GLU A 114 3.26 9.00 7.53
C GLU A 114 1.99 9.86 7.72
N ARG A 115 1.95 11.07 7.13
CA ARG A 115 0.76 11.93 7.17
C ARG A 115 -0.43 11.25 6.47
N LEU A 116 -0.22 10.66 5.30
CA LEU A 116 -1.26 9.95 4.55
C LEU A 116 -1.74 8.71 5.32
N MET A 117 -0.83 7.96 5.95
CA MET A 117 -1.20 6.85 6.84
C MET A 117 -2.14 7.31 7.96
N ALA A 118 -1.75 8.34 8.71
CA ALA A 118 -2.57 8.85 9.82
C ALA A 118 -3.93 9.43 9.37
N THR A 119 -4.03 9.91 8.12
CA THR A 119 -5.26 10.53 7.59
C THR A 119 -6.21 9.52 6.96
N LEU A 120 -5.67 8.49 6.30
CA LEU A 120 -6.46 7.62 5.41
C LEU A 120 -6.58 6.18 5.89
N VAL A 121 -5.81 5.80 6.92
CA VAL A 121 -5.80 4.47 7.52
C VAL A 121 -6.16 4.61 8.99
N HIS A 122 -7.18 3.86 9.42
CA HIS A 122 -7.72 3.85 10.78
C HIS A 122 -7.94 2.42 11.22
#